data_AF-A0A927S4V1-F1
#
_entry.id   AF-A0A927S4V1-F1
#
_cell.length_a   1.000
_cell.length_b   1.000
_cell.length_c   1.000
_cell.angle_alpha   90.00
_cell.angle_beta   90.00
_cell.angle_gamma   90.00
#
_symmetry.space_group_name_H-M   'P 1'
#
loop_
_entity.id
_entity.type
_entity.pdbx_description
1 polymer ?
#
loop_
_entity_poly.entity_id
_entity_poly.type
_entity_poly.pdbx_seq_one_letter_code
_entity_poly.pdbx_strand_id
1 'polypeptide(L)'
;KYYAGKSRDIDIIHLNGSIELAPILGLSDVIVDIVETGKTLYENNLEPIEDIVPISARLISNKVSFKFKNEEIEAIARGLKSQVRN
;
A
#
# COMPACT_ATOMS: atom_id res chain seq x y z
N LYS A 1 6.39 -4.75 11.56
CA LYS A 1 7.43 -3.69 11.66
C LYS A 1 6.92 -2.45 12.39
N TYR A 2 5.82 -1.84 11.93
CA TYR A 2 5.27 -0.62 12.54
C TYR A 2 5.01 -0.73 14.06
N TYR A 3 4.16 -1.67 14.50
CA TYR A 3 3.87 -1.86 15.93
C TYR A 3 5.08 -2.31 16.77
N ALA A 4 5.91 -3.20 16.22
CA ALA A 4 7.17 -3.60 16.85
C ALA A 4 8.11 -2.40 17.08
N GLY A 5 8.18 -1.46 16.12
CA GLY A 5 8.95 -0.22 16.26
C GLY A 5 8.40 0.73 17.33
N LYS A 6 7.15 0.55 17.75
CA LYS A 6 6.51 1.25 18.88
C LYS A 6 6.57 0.46 20.20
N SER A 7 7.29 -0.66 20.22
CA SER A 7 7.33 -1.57 21.38
C SER A 7 5.94 -2.03 21.83
N ARG A 8 5.00 -2.19 20.88
CA ARG A 8 3.66 -2.72 21.15
C ARG A 8 3.58 -4.15 20.61
N ASP A 9 3.27 -5.08 21.50
CA ASP A 9 3.01 -6.47 21.14
C ASP A 9 1.61 -6.60 20.56
N ILE A 10 1.47 -7.39 19.48
CA ILE A 10 0.22 -7.53 18.73
C ILE A 10 0.09 -8.93 18.12
N ASP A 11 -1.14 -9.41 18.01
CA ASP A 11 -1.49 -10.55 17.18
C ASP A 11 -1.83 -10.10 15.75
N ILE A 12 -1.23 -10.73 14.74
CA ILE A 12 -1.49 -10.41 13.34
C ILE A 12 -2.45 -11.43 12.74
N ILE A 13 -3.64 -10.97 12.39
CA ILE A 13 -4.64 -11.74 11.62
C ILE A 13 -4.49 -11.36 10.14
N HIS A 14 -4.18 -12.33 9.29
CA HIS A 14 -4.08 -12.12 7.86
C HIS A 14 -5.45 -12.32 7.20
N LEU A 15 -5.90 -11.31 6.46
CA LEU A 15 -7.15 -11.34 5.71
C LEU A 15 -6.84 -11.01 4.24
N ASN A 16 -7.55 -11.66 3.32
CA ASN A 16 -7.33 -11.51 1.88
C ASN A 16 -8.26 -10.46 1.22
N GLY A 17 -9.17 -9.87 1.98
CA GLY A 17 -10.13 -8.87 1.52
C GLY A 17 -11.21 -8.59 2.56
N SER A 18 -12.04 -7.57 2.30
CA SER A 18 -13.06 -7.07 3.24
C SER A 18 -12.46 -6.75 4.62
N ILE A 19 -11.32 -6.05 4.61
CA ILE A 19 -10.52 -5.79 5.82
C ILE A 19 -11.32 -4.96 6.83
N GLU A 20 -12.18 -4.09 6.31
CA GLU A 20 -13.07 -3.18 7.05
C GLU A 20 -14.08 -3.94 7.92
N LEU A 21 -14.41 -5.19 7.59
CA LEU A 21 -15.31 -6.02 8.38
C LEU A 21 -14.68 -6.54 9.67
N ALA A 22 -13.34 -6.63 9.75
CA ALA A 22 -12.68 -7.23 10.91
C ALA A 22 -12.95 -6.47 12.22
N PRO A 23 -12.88 -5.12 12.28
CA PRO A 23 -13.32 -4.37 13.44
C PRO A 23 -14.82 -4.47 13.70
N ILE A 24 -15.65 -4.40 12.65
CA ILE A 24 -17.12 -4.43 12.77
C ILE A 24 -17.61 -5.73 13.43
N LEU A 25 -16.99 -6.85 13.09
CA LEU A 25 -17.31 -8.17 13.63
C LEU A 25 -16.54 -8.50 14.92
N GLY A 26 -15.71 -7.58 15.42
CA GLY A 26 -14.92 -7.77 16.64
C GLY A 26 -13.75 -8.77 16.50
N LEU A 27 -13.27 -9.02 15.28
CA LEU A 27 -12.09 -9.86 15.06
C LEU A 27 -10.77 -9.12 15.34
N SER A 28 -10.76 -7.80 15.24
CA SER A 28 -9.55 -6.98 15.43
C SER A 28 -9.89 -5.62 16.02
N ASP A 29 -9.02 -5.07 16.87
CA ASP A 29 -9.17 -3.71 17.39
C ASP A 29 -8.87 -2.64 16.33
N VAL A 30 -7.95 -2.92 15.42
CA VAL A 30 -7.45 -2.01 14.39
C VAL A 30 -7.09 -2.78 13.13
N ILE A 31 -7.14 -2.08 11.98
CA ILE A 31 -6.67 -2.61 10.70
C ILE A 31 -5.51 -1.77 10.17
N VAL A 32 -4.72 -2.38 9.30
CA VAL A 32 -3.69 -1.70 8.51
C VAL A 32 -4.02 -1.97 7.05
N ASP A 33 -4.38 -0.92 6.32
CA ASP A 33 -4.78 -1.02 4.93
C ASP A 33 -4.31 0.19 4.11
N ILE A 34 -4.30 0.05 2.78
CA ILE A 34 -4.01 1.13 1.85
C ILE A 34 -5.30 1.91 1.59
N VAL A 35 -5.26 3.22 1.83
CA VAL A 35 -6.42 4.10 1.64
C VAL A 35 -6.04 5.33 0.82
N GLU A 36 -7.00 5.84 0.04
CA GLU A 36 -6.81 7.05 -0.79
C GLU A 36 -7.52 8.26 -0.17
N THR A 37 -8.85 8.37 -0.35
CA THR A 37 -9.64 9.51 0.15
C THR A 37 -10.24 9.27 1.53
N GLY A 38 -10.10 8.05 2.09
CA GLY A 38 -10.73 7.64 3.34
C GLY A 38 -12.25 7.40 3.26
N LYS A 39 -12.88 7.59 2.09
CA LYS A 39 -14.33 7.42 1.91
C LYS A 39 -14.82 6.03 2.33
N THR A 40 -14.11 4.98 1.94
CA THR A 40 -14.43 3.59 2.29
C THR A 40 -14.36 3.34 3.80
N LEU A 41 -13.40 3.96 4.51
CA LEU A 41 -13.33 3.86 5.96
C LEU A 41 -14.55 4.51 6.60
N TYR A 42 -14.89 5.73 6.17
CA TYR A 42 -16.05 6.47 6.69
C TYR A 42 -17.36 5.71 6.50
N GLU A 43 -17.58 5.11 5.32
CA GLU A 43 -18.77 4.30 5.03
C GLU A 43 -18.88 3.06 5.94
N ASN A 44 -17.77 2.61 6.53
CA ASN A 44 -17.70 1.51 7.47
C ASN A 44 -17.57 1.95 8.94
N ASN A 45 -17.81 3.23 9.24
CA ASN A 45 -17.63 3.84 10.57
C ASN A 45 -16.20 3.68 11.13
N LEU A 46 -15.21 3.70 10.23
CA LEU A 46 -13.80 3.69 10.57
C LEU A 46 -13.20 5.07 10.33
N GLU A 47 -12.20 5.43 11.12
CA GLU A 47 -11.43 6.65 10.96
C GLU A 47 -9.93 6.36 10.83
N PRO A 48 -9.19 7.12 10.00
CA PRO A 48 -7.73 7.03 9.97
C PRO A 48 -7.15 7.44 11.32
N ILE A 49 -6.31 6.58 11.90
CA ILE A 49 -5.62 6.87 13.17
C ILE A 49 -4.25 7.49 12.91
N GLU A 50 -3.47 6.90 12.00
CA GLU A 50 -2.10 7.32 11.71
C GLU A 50 -1.66 6.84 10.33
N ASP A 51 -0.94 7.70 9.60
CA ASP A 51 -0.28 7.33 8.35
C ASP A 51 0.98 6.51 8.65
N ILE A 52 0.97 5.25 8.25
CA ILE A 52 2.07 4.31 8.54
C ILE A 52 3.25 4.53 7.61
N VAL A 53 2.99 4.59 6.30
CA VAL A 53 4.00 4.83 5.26
C VAL A 53 3.39 5.54 4.06
N PRO A 54 4.07 6.54 3.47
CA PRO A 54 3.67 7.05 2.16
C PRO A 54 3.96 5.99 1.10
N ILE A 55 3.00 5.79 0.19
CA ILE A 55 3.17 4.86 -0.93
C ILE A 55 3.09 5.59 -2.26
N SER A 56 3.73 5.01 -3.27
CA SER A 56 3.59 5.45 -4.65
C SER A 56 3.72 4.25 -5.58
N ALA A 57 3.09 4.31 -6.74
CA ALA A 57 3.38 3.37 -7.81
C ALA A 57 4.86 3.46 -8.21
N ARG A 58 5.47 2.32 -8.58
CA ARG A 58 6.87 2.22 -9.02
C ARG A 58 6.94 1.40 -10.31
N LEU A 59 7.68 1.89 -11.30
CA LEU A 59 8.08 1.09 -12.45
C LEU A 59 9.25 0.19 -12.03
N ILE A 60 9.05 -1.12 -12.11
CA ILE A 60 10.05 -2.12 -11.73
C ILE A 60 10.31 -3.01 -12.95
N SER A 61 11.58 -3.31 -13.21
CA SER A 61 11.99 -4.27 -14.24
C SER A 61 12.85 -5.37 -13.66
N ASN A 62 12.77 -6.56 -14.25
CA ASN A 62 13.67 -7.65 -13.95
C ASN A 62 15.11 -7.26 -14.35
N LYS A 63 16.10 -7.57 -13.50
CA LYS A 63 17.51 -7.21 -13.73
C LYS A 63 18.10 -7.76 -15.03
N VAL A 64 17.75 -8.99 -15.39
CA VAL A 64 18.22 -9.66 -16.62
C VAL A 64 17.57 -9.00 -17.83
N SER A 65 16.24 -8.81 -17.79
CA SER A 65 15.52 -8.09 -18.85
C SER A 65 16.06 -6.68 -19.03
N PHE A 66 16.35 -5.94 -17.95
CA PHE A 66 16.95 -4.62 -18.03
C PHE A 66 18.32 -4.63 -18.71
N LYS A 67 19.16 -5.63 -18.43
CA LYS A 67 20.47 -5.76 -19.07
C LYS A 67 20.37 -6.02 -20.58
N PHE A 68 19.42 -6.84 -21.02
CA PHE A 68 19.31 -7.26 -22.42
C PHE A 68 18.32 -6.46 -23.27
N LYS A 69 17.37 -5.76 -22.65
CA LYS A 69 16.31 -4.96 -23.28
C LYS A 69 16.30 -3.53 -22.74
N ASN A 70 17.50 -3.01 -22.51
CA ASN A 70 17.69 -1.72 -21.84
C ASN A 70 16.97 -0.60 -22.61
N GLU A 71 17.12 -0.57 -23.94
CA GLU A 71 16.58 0.50 -24.77
C GLU A 71 15.05 0.57 -24.70
N GLU A 72 14.37 -0.58 -24.77
CA GLU A 72 12.92 -0.65 -24.72
C GLU A 72 12.38 -0.31 -23.32
N ILE A 73 13.04 -0.80 -22.27
CA ILE A 73 12.64 -0.49 -20.89
C ILE A 73 12.84 0.99 -20.58
N GLU A 74 13.97 1.57 -21.01
CA GLU A 74 14.24 3.00 -20.89
C GLU A 74 13.29 3.86 -21.73
N ALA A 75 12.85 3.36 -22.90
CA ALA A 75 11.81 4.03 -23.68
C ALA A 75 10.48 4.08 -22.93
N ILE A 76 10.06 2.97 -22.30
CA ILE A 76 8.85 2.94 -21.44
C ILE A 76 9.02 3.89 -20.25
N ALA A 77 10.18 3.86 -19.58
CA ALA A 77 10.45 4.71 -18.43
C ALA A 77 10.39 6.20 -18.79
N ARG A 78 11.00 6.61 -19.91
CA ARG A 78 10.92 7.99 -20.42
C ARG A 78 9.49 8.36 -20.80
N GLY A 79 8.78 7.45 -21.48
CA GLY A 79 7.37 7.63 -21.85
C GLY A 79 6.52 7.93 -20.62
N LEU A 80 6.57 7.07 -19.60
CA LEU A 80 5.85 7.27 -18.34
C LEU A 80 6.27 8.57 -17.65
N LYS A 81 7.58 8.85 -17.57
CA LYS A 81 8.08 10.08 -16.94
C LYS A 81 7.53 11.36 -17.59
N SER A 82 7.29 11.35 -18.90
CA SER A 82 6.67 12.48 -19.61
C SER A 82 5.18 12.70 -19.31
N GLN A 83 4.48 11.67 -18.82
CA GLN A 83 3.04 11.73 -18.53
C GLN A 83 2.75 12.11 -17.07
N VAL A 84 3.71 11.93 -16.18
CA VAL A 84 3.58 12.31 -14.77
C VAL A 84 3.91 13.79 -14.63
N ARG A 85 2.93 14.60 -14.22
CA ARG A 85 3.18 15.97 -13.79
C ARG A 85 3.90 15.92 -12.43
N ASN A 86 5.06 16.58 -12.34
CA ASN A 86 5.72 16.84 -11.05
C ASN A 86 4.84 17.73 -10.17
#